data_AF-A0A2G1XGE7-F1
#
_entry.id   AF-A0A2G1XGE7-F1
#
_cell.length_a   1.000
_cell.length_b   1.000
_cell.length_c   1.000
_cell.angle_alpha   90.00
_cell.angle_beta   90.00
_cell.angle_gamma   90.00
#
_symmetry.space_group_name_H-M   'P 1'
#
loop_
_entity.id
_entity.type
_entity.pdbx_description
1 polymer ?
#
loop_
_entity_poly.entity_id
_entity_poly.type
_entity_poly.pdbx_seq_one_letter_code
_entity_poly.pdbx_strand_id
1 'polypeptide(L)' 'MTVMAYDYDYDAQRADDERQNHLACHVAEYVCHPRHDAEFAAALYSATIAEFEAKEWGDYPPEGHGYPREER' A
#
# COMPACT_ATOMS: atom_id res chain seq x y z
N MET A 1 -0.96 -1.40 -32.12
CA MET A 1 -0.63 -2.61 -31.36
C MET A 1 -0.18 -2.13 -30.00
N THR A 2 -1.12 -1.99 -29.07
CA THR A 2 -0.99 -1.18 -27.84
C THR A 2 -1.31 -2.07 -26.64
N VAL A 3 -0.52 -3.13 -26.45
CA VAL A 3 -0.79 -4.17 -25.44
C VAL A 3 0.24 -4.13 -24.29
N MET A 4 1.35 -3.40 -24.45
CA MET A 4 2.49 -3.47 -23.51
C MET A 4 2.38 -2.58 -22.26
N ALA A 5 1.48 -1.58 -22.23
CA ALA A 5 1.38 -0.64 -21.10
C ALA A 5 0.42 -1.11 -20.00
N TYR A 6 -0.63 -1.87 -20.37
CA TYR A 6 -1.62 -2.38 -19.43
C TYR A 6 -1.07 -3.48 -18.51
N ASP A 7 -0.21 -4.36 -19.04
CA ASP A 7 0.41 -5.43 -18.23
C ASP A 7 1.39 -4.88 -17.20
N TYR A 8 2.07 -3.76 -17.50
CA TYR A 8 3.13 -3.23 -16.64
C TYR A 8 2.59 -2.51 -15.39
N ASP A 9 1.49 -1.76 -15.53
CA ASP A 9 0.83 -1.15 -14.36
C ASP A 9 0.04 -2.18 -13.55
N TYR A 10 -0.44 -3.26 -14.17
CA TYR A 10 -1.05 -4.37 -13.43
C TYR A 10 -0.03 -5.10 -12.54
N ASP A 11 1.17 -5.40 -13.07
CA ASP A 11 2.23 -6.02 -12.27
C ASP A 11 2.71 -5.10 -11.13
N ALA A 12 2.82 -3.80 -11.39
CA ALA A 12 3.18 -2.81 -10.36
C ALA A 12 2.10 -2.65 -9.29
N GLN A 13 0.82 -2.65 -9.68
CA GLN A 13 -0.30 -2.68 -8.76
C GLN A 13 -0.27 -3.94 -7.89
N ARG A 14 -0.09 -5.12 -8.50
CA ARG A 14 -0.03 -6.38 -7.75
C ARG A 14 1.13 -6.40 -6.76
N ALA A 15 2.31 -5.93 -7.16
CA ALA A 15 3.46 -5.82 -6.26
C ALA A 15 3.21 -4.85 -5.09
N ASP A 16 2.53 -3.73 -5.36
CA ASP A 16 2.16 -2.79 -4.30
C ASP A 16 1.11 -3.38 -3.34
N ASP A 17 0.15 -4.15 -3.85
CA ASP A 17 -0.84 -4.85 -3.02
C ASP A 17 -0.18 -5.94 -2.15
N GLU A 18 0.77 -6.72 -2.71
CA GLU A 18 1.56 -7.70 -1.96
C GLU A 18 2.38 -7.01 -0.84
N ARG A 19 3.00 -5.87 -1.15
CA ARG A 19 3.74 -5.03 -0.19
C ARG A 19 2.82 -4.51 0.91
N GLN A 20 1.63 -4.00 0.57
CA GLN A 20 0.68 -3.45 1.52
C GLN A 20 0.15 -4.54 2.47
N ASN A 21 -0.10 -5.75 1.96
CA ASN A 21 -0.47 -6.90 2.79
C ASN A 21 0.65 -7.27 3.79
N HIS A 22 1.90 -7.29 3.33
CA HIS A 22 3.06 -7.50 4.20
C HIS A 22 3.17 -6.42 5.29
N LEU A 23 2.98 -5.16 4.92
CA LEU A 23 3.00 -4.02 5.85
C LEU A 23 1.88 -4.17 6.89
N ALA A 24 0.66 -4.52 6.47
CA ALA A 24 -0.48 -4.71 7.37
C ALA A 24 -0.21 -5.78 8.43
N CYS A 25 0.43 -6.90 8.07
CA CYS A 25 0.87 -7.92 9.02
C CYS A 25 1.85 -7.34 10.06
N HIS A 26 2.86 -6.60 9.63
CA HIS A 26 3.83 -5.97 10.54
C HIS A 26 3.20 -4.89 11.44
N VAL A 27 2.26 -4.10 10.91
CA VAL A 27 1.51 -3.13 11.72
C VAL A 27 0.69 -3.84 12.78
N ALA A 28 -0.01 -4.92 12.43
CA ALA A 28 -0.79 -5.71 13.39
C ALA A 28 0.10 -6.27 14.52
N GLU A 29 1.28 -6.80 14.18
CA GLU A 29 2.27 -7.26 15.18
C GLU A 29 2.74 -6.12 16.09
N TYR A 30 3.03 -4.95 15.51
CA TYR A 30 3.46 -3.76 16.25
C TYR A 30 2.39 -3.28 17.23
N VAL A 31 1.14 -3.16 16.77
CA VAL A 31 -0.01 -2.71 17.57
C VAL A 31 -0.28 -3.64 18.76
N CYS A 32 -0.06 -4.95 18.60
CA CYS A 32 -0.33 -5.93 19.66
C CYS A 32 0.69 -5.89 20.82
N HIS A 33 1.82 -5.20 20.67
CA HIS A 33 2.89 -5.24 21.65
C HIS A 33 2.76 -4.11 22.69
N PRO A 34 2.60 -4.41 24.00
CA PRO A 34 2.25 -3.42 25.03
C PRO A 34 3.36 -2.41 25.35
N ARG A 35 4.56 -2.56 24.78
CA ARG A 35 5.69 -1.61 24.93
C ARG A 35 5.85 -0.65 23.76
N HIS A 36 5.01 -0.77 22.74
CA HIS A 36 5.05 0.10 21.58
C HIS A 36 4.15 1.32 21.78
N ASP A 37 4.48 2.40 21.07
CA ASP A 37 3.77 3.67 21.17
C ASP A 37 2.40 3.53 20.50
N ALA A 38 1.34 3.70 21.30
CA ALA A 38 -0.03 3.54 20.84
C ALA A 38 -0.46 4.63 19.87
N GLU A 39 0.07 5.86 19.98
CA GLU A 39 -0.24 6.96 19.05
C GLU A 39 0.41 6.70 17.69
N PHE A 40 1.67 6.26 17.72
CA PHE A 40 2.36 5.85 16.49
C PHE A 40 1.66 4.65 15.83
N ALA A 41 1.27 3.65 16.62
CA ALA A 41 0.54 2.48 16.13
C ALA A 41 -0.80 2.87 15.47
N ALA A 42 -1.56 3.77 16.10
CA ALA A 42 -2.83 4.26 15.56
C ALA A 42 -2.62 5.05 14.27
N ALA A 43 -1.64 5.96 14.22
CA ALA A 43 -1.34 6.73 13.01
C ALA A 43 -0.93 5.84 11.84
N LEU A 44 -0.07 4.84 12.09
CA LEU A 44 0.36 3.88 11.07
C LEU A 44 -0.83 3.06 10.55
N TYR A 45 -1.68 2.56 11.45
CA TYR A 45 -2.87 1.80 11.08
C TYR A 45 -3.86 2.64 10.26
N SER A 46 -4.16 3.87 10.69
CA SER A 46 -5.03 4.79 9.94
C SER A 46 -4.49 5.12 8.56
N ALA A 47 -3.18 5.30 8.40
CA ALA A 47 -2.57 5.52 7.09
C ALA A 47 -2.75 4.31 6.16
N THR A 48 -2.57 3.09 6.67
CA THR A 48 -2.76 1.87 5.85
C THR A 48 -4.21 1.68 5.40
N ILE A 49 -5.19 2.03 6.23
CA ILE A 49 -6.61 2.00 5.86
C ILE A 49 -6.91 3.04 4.78
N ALA A 50 -6.44 4.28 4.97
CA ALA A 50 -6.71 5.36 4.01
C ALA A 50 -6.16 5.03 2.61
N GLU A 51 -4.97 4.43 2.53
CA GLU A 51 -4.41 3.96 1.25
C GLU A 51 -5.24 2.84 0.64
N PHE A 52 -5.70 1.86 1.43
CA PHE A 52 -6.59 0.79 0.97
C PHE A 52 -7.92 1.33 0.42
N GLU A 53 -8.55 2.27 1.13
CA GLU A 53 -9.78 2.91 0.66
C GLU A 53 -9.56 3.69 -0.64
N ALA A 54 -8.44 4.40 -0.77
CA ALA A 54 -8.09 5.11 -2.02
C ALA A 54 -7.92 4.13 -3.20
N LYS A 55 -7.36 2.94 -2.97
CA LYS A 55 -7.29 1.88 -4.00
C LYS A 55 -8.66 1.36 -4.40
N GLU A 56 -9.52 1.06 -3.42
CA GLU A 56 -10.89 0.58 -3.68
C GLU A 56 -11.74 1.60 -4.45
N TRP A 57 -11.49 2.90 -4.24
CA TRP A 57 -12.21 3.97 -4.93
C TRP A 57 -11.60 4.33 -6.29
N GLY A 58 -10.43 3.77 -6.63
CA GLY A 58 -9.70 4.09 -7.85
C GLY A 58 -8.99 5.45 -7.82
N ASP A 59 -8.84 6.04 -6.63
CA ASP A 59 -8.13 7.30 -6.40
C ASP A 59 -6.61 7.09 -6.19
N TYR A 60 -6.16 5.83 -6.19
CA TYR A 60 -4.76 5.43 -6.08
C TYR A 60 -4.29 4.69 -7.35
N PRO A 61 -3.08 4.97 -7.86
CA PRO A 61 -2.15 6.01 -7.39
C PRO A 61 -2.69 7.42 -7.66
N PRO A 62 -2.33 8.43 -6.85
CA PRO A 62 -2.77 9.81 -7.06
C PRO A 62 -2.42 10.33 -8.44
N GLU A 63 -3.18 11.32 -8.93
CA GLU A 63 -2.95 11.89 -10.26
C GLU A 63 -1.48 12.32 -10.46
N GLY A 64 -0.92 11.96 -11.62
CA GLY A 64 0.48 12.23 -11.96
C GLY A 64 1.49 11.25 -11.32
N HIS A 65 1.04 10.28 -10.55
CA HIS A 65 1.88 9.26 -9.93
C HIS A 65 1.57 7.88 -10.52
N GLY A 66 2.58 7.01 -10.56
CA GLY A 66 2.41 5.59 -10.85
C GLY A 66 2.46 4.77 -9.56
N TYR A 67 2.10 3.50 -9.64
CA TYR A 67 2.34 2.56 -8.55
C TYR A 67 3.82 2.54 -8.17
N PRO A 68 4.15 2.36 -6.88
CA PRO A 68 5.52 2.17 -6.43
C PRO A 68 6.21 1.08 -7.24
N ARG A 69 7.43 1.37 -7.70
CA ARG A 69 8.24 0.42 -8.47
C ARG A 69 9.53 0.15 -7.70
N GLU A 70 9.98 -1.09 -7.70
CA GLU A 70 11.32 -1.40 -7.22
C GLU A 70 12.34 -0.76 -8.19
N GLU A 71 13.24 0.08 -7.65
CA GLU A 71 14.39 0.55 -8.43
C GLU A 71 15.26 -0.67 -8.77
N ARG A 72 15.43 -0.92 -10.07
CA ARG A 72 16.29 -1.98 -10.60
C ARG A 72 17.77 -1.67 -10.44
#